data_AF-A0A1N7HA54-F1
#
_entry.id   AF-A0A1N7HA54-F1
#
_cell.length_a   1.000
_cell.length_b   1.000
_cell.length_c   1.000
_cell.angle_alpha   90.00
_cell.angle_beta   90.00
_cell.angle_gamma   90.00
#
_symmetry.space_group_name_H-M   'P 1'
#
loop_
_entity.id
_entity.type
_entity.pdbx_description
1 polymer ?
#
loop_
_entity_poly.entity_id
_entity_poly.type
_entity_poly.pdbx_seq_one_letter_code
_entity_poly.pdbx_strand_id
1 'polypeptide(L)'
;MALKPQLQERLSVVRDGDELEVFNWVNVDQPATVRGHNPVVETYDAEIGAGDASFTPDAVTTWVADELRDEFHIDPEDHGIEVVDVESDEVSVL
;
A
#
# COMPACT_ATOMS: atom_id res chain seq x y z
N MET A 1 9.21 2.25 -23.24
CA MET A 1 10.23 2.78 -22.32
C MET A 1 9.70 2.49 -20.95
N ALA A 2 10.28 1.54 -20.22
CA ALA A 2 9.79 1.17 -18.89
C ALA A 2 10.00 2.37 -17.95
N LEU A 3 8.89 2.94 -17.45
CA LEU A 3 8.93 3.90 -16.35
C LEU A 3 9.40 3.12 -15.13
N LYS A 4 10.58 3.43 -14.61
CA LYS A 4 10.96 2.99 -13.27
C LYS A 4 10.26 3.95 -12.32
N PRO A 5 9.23 3.51 -11.57
CA PRO A 5 8.55 4.40 -10.65
C PRO A 5 9.55 4.88 -9.59
N GLN A 6 9.56 6.18 -9.30
CA GLN A 6 10.37 6.71 -8.21
C GLN A 6 9.80 6.24 -6.86
N LEU A 7 10.66 6.23 -5.85
CA LEU A 7 10.39 5.68 -4.50
C LEU A 7 9.18 6.28 -3.78
N GLN A 8 8.68 7.41 -4.27
CA GLN A 8 7.50 8.09 -3.78
C GLN A 8 6.74 8.68 -4.96
N GLU A 9 6.00 7.84 -5.69
CA GLU A 9 5.07 8.29 -6.74
C GLU A 9 3.62 7.87 -6.50
N ARG A 10 2.71 8.79 -6.85
CA ARG A 10 1.28 8.54 -7.04
C ARG A 10 1.04 8.52 -8.54
N LEU A 11 0.55 7.40 -9.06
CA LEU A 11 0.37 7.14 -10.48
C LEU A 11 -1.11 7.22 -10.82
N SER A 12 -1.44 7.94 -11.89
CA SER A 12 -2.75 7.84 -12.53
C SER A 12 -2.67 6.78 -13.61
N VAL A 13 -3.47 5.73 -13.48
CA VAL A 13 -3.48 4.57 -14.37
C VAL A 13 -4.83 4.45 -15.06
N VAL A 14 -4.84 4.07 -16.33
CA VAL A 14 -6.04 3.57 -17.01
C VAL A 14 -5.91 2.07 -17.19
N ARG A 15 -6.91 1.34 -16.70
CA ARG A 15 -7.07 -0.12 -16.88
C ARG A 15 -8.51 -0.39 -17.29
N ASP A 16 -8.71 -1.16 -18.37
CA ASP A 16 -10.04 -1.52 -18.88
C ASP A 16 -10.98 -0.33 -19.20
N GLY A 17 -10.42 0.88 -19.36
CA GLY A 17 -11.16 2.12 -19.62
C GLY A 17 -11.53 2.92 -18.36
N ASP A 18 -11.21 2.42 -17.17
CA ASP A 18 -11.39 3.12 -15.90
C ASP A 18 -10.08 3.76 -15.42
N GLU A 19 -10.18 4.99 -14.90
CA GLU A 19 -9.07 5.71 -14.28
C GLU A 19 -8.95 5.33 -12.79
N LEU A 20 -7.75 4.91 -12.39
CA LEU A 20 -7.42 4.48 -11.03
C LEU A 20 -6.20 5.23 -10.53
N GLU A 21 -6.23 5.59 -9.25
CA GLU A 21 -5.08 6.15 -8.56
C GLU A 21 -4.33 5.03 -7.85
N VAL A 22 -3.06 4.83 -8.24
CA VAL A 22 -2.21 3.75 -7.75
C VAL A 22 -1.02 4.34 -7.00
N PHE A 23 -0.85 3.92 -5.76
CA PHE A 23 0.24 4.41 -4.91
C PHE A 23 1.46 3.49 -4.95
N ASN A 24 2.63 4.06 -5.25
CA ASN A 24 3.93 3.38 -5.15
C ASN A 24 4.61 3.65 -3.79
N TRP A 25 3.89 4.21 -2.83
CA TRP A 25 4.31 4.29 -1.43
C TRP A 25 3.10 4.40 -0.50
N VAL A 26 3.22 3.89 0.72
CA VAL A 26 2.20 3.98 1.77
C VAL A 26 2.85 4.29 3.12
N ASN A 27 2.07 4.80 4.06
CA ASN A 27 2.43 4.82 5.47
C ASN A 27 1.72 3.68 6.20
N VAL A 28 2.42 3.04 7.13
CA VAL A 28 1.89 1.93 7.94
C VAL A 28 1.99 2.31 9.41
N ASP A 29 0.85 2.35 10.09
CA ASP A 29 0.77 2.58 11.52
C ASP A 29 0.41 1.26 12.24
N GLN A 30 1.28 0.78 13.13
CA GLN A 30 1.07 -0.44 13.91
C GLN A 30 1.01 -0.09 15.41
N PRO A 31 -0.18 0.22 15.96
CA PRO A 31 -0.29 0.63 17.34
C PRO A 31 0.05 -0.54 18.28
N ALA A 32 0.82 -0.26 19.32
CA ALA A 32 1.07 -1.21 20.39
C ALA A 32 1.02 -0.51 21.76
N THR A 33 0.44 -1.18 22.75
CA THR A 33 0.44 -0.72 24.15
C THR A 33 1.30 -1.65 24.99
N VAL A 34 2.29 -1.07 25.68
CA VAL A 34 3.15 -1.79 26.64
C VAL A 34 2.81 -1.34 28.06
N ARG A 35 2.45 -2.29 28.95
CA ARG A 35 2.12 -1.99 30.36
C ARG A 35 3.05 -2.73 31.34
N GLY A 36 3.73 -1.96 32.21
CA GLY A 36 4.19 -2.34 33.57
C GLY A 36 5.29 -3.41 33.73
N HIS A 37 5.81 -3.54 34.97
CA HIS A 37 6.99 -4.33 35.43
C HIS A 37 7.06 -5.83 35.06
N ASN A 38 6.02 -6.36 34.40
CA ASN A 38 6.00 -7.65 33.71
C ASN A 38 5.27 -7.40 32.38
N PRO A 39 5.99 -7.19 31.26
CA PRO A 39 5.42 -6.55 30.08
C PRO A 39 4.32 -7.40 29.46
N VAL A 40 3.09 -6.91 29.52
CA VAL A 40 2.01 -7.34 28.63
C VAL A 40 2.04 -6.41 27.44
N VAL A 41 2.24 -6.97 26.24
CA VAL A 41 2.16 -6.26 24.97
C VAL A 41 0.80 -6.55 24.36
N GLU A 42 0.04 -5.50 24.08
CA GLU A 42 -1.22 -5.55 23.34
C GLU A 42 -1.00 -4.88 21.98
N THR A 43 -1.24 -5.60 20.90
CA THR A 43 -1.12 -5.14 19.50
C THR A 43 -2.50 -4.91 18.91
N TYR A 44 -2.64 -3.86 18.11
CA TYR A 44 -3.87 -3.51 17.40
C TYR A 44 -3.70 -3.75 15.89
N ASP A 45 -4.79 -3.71 15.14
CA ASP A 45 -4.76 -3.82 13.68
C ASP A 45 -3.95 -2.66 13.08
N ALA A 46 -3.22 -2.97 12.01
CA ALA A 46 -2.43 -1.98 11.29
C ALA A 46 -3.33 -1.07 10.45
N GLU A 47 -2.98 0.21 10.37
CA GLU A 47 -3.63 1.18 9.49
C GLU A 47 -2.69 1.48 8.31
N ILE A 48 -3.23 1.50 7.09
CA ILE A 48 -2.49 1.76 5.85
C ILE A 48 -2.99 3.07 5.26
N GLY A 49 -2.09 4.05 5.13
CA GLY A 49 -2.36 5.38 4.58
C GLY A 49 -1.84 5.55 3.15
N ALA A 50 -2.63 6.23 2.32
CA ALA A 50 -2.31 6.58 0.94
C ALA A 50 -1.23 7.68 0.91
N GLY A 51 0.02 7.25 0.76
CA GLY A 51 1.17 8.10 1.01
C GLY A 51 1.12 8.78 2.38
N ASP A 52 1.24 10.11 2.43
CA ASP A 52 1.17 10.90 3.68
C ASP A 52 -0.26 11.27 4.12
N ALA A 53 -1.27 10.73 3.44
CA ALA A 53 -2.66 10.99 3.78
C ALA A 53 -3.20 10.02 4.85
N SER A 54 -4.24 10.46 5.55
CA SER A 54 -4.93 9.68 6.59
C SER A 54 -6.05 8.78 6.05
N PHE A 55 -6.14 8.59 4.73
CA PHE A 55 -7.14 7.72 4.11
C PHE A 55 -6.46 6.47 3.53
N THR A 56 -7.17 5.37 3.49
CA THR A 56 -6.68 4.10 2.90
C THR A 56 -6.67 4.19 1.38
N PRO A 57 -5.58 3.80 0.70
CA PRO A 57 -5.53 3.86 -0.76
C PRO A 57 -6.48 2.83 -1.38
N ASP A 58 -7.12 3.18 -2.49
CA ASP A 58 -7.95 2.22 -3.24
C ASP A 58 -7.06 1.18 -3.94
N ALA A 59 -5.85 1.57 -4.37
CA ALA A 59 -4.91 0.67 -5.03
C ALA A 59 -3.43 1.01 -4.77
N VAL A 60 -2.58 -0.01 -4.81
CA VAL A 60 -1.12 0.08 -4.68
C VAL A 60 -0.41 -0.70 -5.78
N THR A 61 0.86 -0.38 -6.02
CA THR A 61 1.69 -1.16 -6.95
C THR A 61 2.01 -2.55 -6.39
N THR A 62 2.34 -3.50 -7.27
CA THR A 62 2.83 -4.84 -6.86
C THR A 62 4.01 -4.76 -5.90
N TRP A 63 4.95 -3.82 -6.13
CA TRP A 63 6.08 -3.62 -5.24
C TRP A 63 5.65 -3.28 -3.80
N VAL A 64 4.74 -2.31 -3.63
CA VAL A 64 4.22 -1.96 -2.30
C VAL A 64 3.48 -3.14 -1.66
N ALA A 65 2.71 -3.89 -2.45
CA ALA A 65 2.00 -5.07 -1.97
C ALA A 65 2.95 -6.15 -1.44
N ASP A 66 4.06 -6.37 -2.13
CA ASP A 66 5.09 -7.33 -1.70
C ASP A 66 5.76 -6.87 -0.40
N GLU A 67 6.13 -5.59 -0.27
CA GLU A 67 6.70 -5.05 0.97
C GLU A 67 5.73 -5.16 2.17
N LEU A 68 4.44 -4.89 1.96
CA LEU A 68 3.41 -5.06 2.99
C LEU A 68 3.30 -6.51 3.48
N ARG A 69 3.37 -7.47 2.57
CA ARG A 69 3.27 -8.91 2.88
C ARG A 69 4.54 -9.45 3.54
N ASP A 70 5.68 -9.11 2.98
CA ASP A 70 6.96 -9.69 3.39
C ASP A 70 7.49 -9.07 4.69
N GLU A 71 7.42 -7.75 4.84
CA GLU A 71 7.97 -7.04 6.00
C GLU A 71 6.94 -6.88 7.12
N PHE A 72 5.70 -6.53 6.77
CA PHE A 72 4.67 -6.20 7.77
C PHE A 72 3.66 -7.32 8.01
N HIS A 73 3.70 -8.40 7.21
CA HIS A 73 2.73 -9.50 7.25
C HIS A 73 1.28 -9.04 7.10
N ILE A 74 1.07 -8.03 6.26
CA ILE A 74 -0.24 -7.46 5.95
C ILE A 74 -0.61 -7.81 4.50
N ASP A 75 -1.79 -8.40 4.28
CA ASP A 75 -2.30 -8.57 2.92
C ASP A 75 -3.14 -7.35 2.51
N PRO A 76 -2.76 -6.58 1.48
CA PRO A 76 -3.49 -5.38 1.07
C PRO A 76 -4.98 -5.65 0.78
N GLU A 77 -5.30 -6.83 0.26
CA GLU A 77 -6.66 -7.21 -0.10
C GLU A 77 -7.58 -7.34 1.14
N ASP A 78 -7.03 -7.74 2.30
CA ASP A 78 -7.78 -7.77 3.58
C ASP A 78 -8.17 -6.35 4.05
N HIS A 79 -7.46 -5.34 3.56
CA HIS A 79 -7.73 -3.92 3.81
C HIS A 79 -8.55 -3.25 2.68
N GLY A 80 -9.01 -4.03 1.70
CA GLY A 80 -9.78 -3.52 0.56
C GLY A 80 -8.94 -2.77 -0.48
N ILE A 81 -7.63 -3.00 -0.49
CA ILE A 81 -6.67 -2.33 -1.39
C ILE A 81 -6.39 -3.24 -2.58
N GLU A 82 -6.61 -2.73 -3.80
CA GLU A 82 -6.29 -3.45 -5.04
C GLU A 82 -4.78 -3.42 -5.34
N VAL A 83 -4.23 -4.52 -5.85
CA VAL A 83 -2.84 -4.60 -6.31
C VAL A 83 -2.78 -4.47 -7.83
N VAL A 84 -2.04 -3.47 -8.31
CA VAL A 84 -1.93 -3.15 -9.73
C VAL A 84 -0.49 -3.33 -10.20
N ASP A 85 -0.32 -4.19 -11.20
CA ASP A 85 0.93 -4.31 -11.95
C ASP A 85 1.00 -3.22 -13.01
N VAL A 86 1.72 -2.14 -12.68
CA VAL A 86 1.91 -0.98 -13.55
C VAL A 86 2.88 -1.22 -14.71
N GLU A 87 3.59 -2.36 -14.72
CA GLU A 87 4.46 -2.77 -15.83
C GLU A 87 3.72 -3.67 -16.84
N SER A 88 2.48 -4.07 -16.55
CA SER A 88 1.65 -4.87 -17.45
C SER A 88 1.28 -4.10 -18.72
N ASP A 89 1.26 -4.80 -19.87
CA ASP A 89 0.84 -4.24 -21.17
C ASP A 89 -0.64 -3.78 -21.18
N GLU A 90 -1.44 -4.23 -20.21
CA GLU A 90 -2.86 -3.89 -20.05
C GLU A 90 -3.08 -2.59 -19.27
N VAL A 91 -2.01 -2.02 -18.70
CA VAL A 91 -2.03 -0.83 -17.85
C VAL A 91 -1.35 0.33 -18.56
N SER A 92 -2.05 1.47 -18.66
CA SER A 92 -1.49 2.71 -19.19
C SER A 92 -1.29 3.73 -18.07
N VAL A 93 -0.05 4.08 -17.77
CA VAL A 93 0.31 5.16 -16.83
C VAL A 93 0.21 6.51 -17.56
N LEU A 94 -0.46 7.49 -16.94
CA LEU A 94 -0.72 8.83 -17.48
C LEU A 94 0.33 9.88 -17.05
#